data_AF-A0A0J1FR64-F1
#
_entry.id   AF-A0A0J1FR64-F1
#
_cell.length_a   1.000
_cell.length_b   1.000
_cell.length_c   1.000
_cell.angle_alpha   90.00
_cell.angle_beta   90.00
_cell.angle_gamma   90.00
#
_symmetry.space_group_name_H-M   'P 1'
#
loop_
_entity.id
_entity.type
_entity.pdbx_description
1 polymer ?
#
loop_
_entity_poly.entity_id
_entity_poly.type
_entity_poly.pdbx_seq_one_letter_code
_entity_poly.pdbx_strand_id
1 'polypeptide(L)'
;MSEALWSELEKMDILRERMGIGYEEARAALNSAQGDVIKALDCLERDRHEHDRIKICEEIPDRGQELWDSLKAKMKEFNRTKINLKRNDTTVLSLSAPLGVALAYSVWRKPSLRMVALVGAVGAALNHFHLEIDTVDKPSIYTDDGYNFAASED
;
A
#
# COMPACT_ATOMS: atom_id res chain seq x y z
N MET A 1 -9.62 -20.25 33.66
CA MET A 1 -10.61 -20.09 32.58
C MET A 1 -9.83 -20.16 31.29
N SER A 2 -9.89 -21.30 30.59
CA SER A 2 -9.21 -21.49 29.30
C SER A 2 -10.00 -20.75 28.23
N GLU A 3 -9.43 -19.69 27.66
CA GLU A 3 -9.91 -19.19 26.37
C GLU A 3 -9.80 -20.34 25.37
N ALA A 4 -10.95 -20.80 24.86
CA ALA A 4 -10.96 -21.77 23.79
C ALA A 4 -10.41 -21.09 22.53
N LEU A 5 -9.14 -21.34 22.21
CA LEU A 5 -8.56 -20.98 20.93
C LEU A 5 -9.21 -21.84 19.85
N TRP A 6 -10.31 -21.33 19.28
CA TRP A 6 -10.94 -21.96 18.13
C TRP A 6 -10.01 -21.92 16.93
N SER A 7 -9.85 -23.07 16.28
CA SER A 7 -9.19 -23.17 14.99
C SER A 7 -9.98 -22.42 13.92
N GLU A 8 -9.31 -22.01 12.84
CA GLU A 8 -9.98 -21.37 11.70
C GLU A 8 -11.06 -22.26 11.08
N LEU A 9 -10.83 -23.58 11.08
CA LEU A 9 -11.79 -24.54 10.57
C LEU A 9 -13.07 -24.57 11.40
N GLU A 10 -12.97 -24.62 12.73
CA GLU A 10 -14.12 -24.59 13.63
C GLU A 10 -14.93 -23.30 13.48
N LYS A 11 -14.24 -22.16 13.30
CA LYS A 11 -14.90 -20.88 13.02
C LYS A 11 -15.67 -20.92 11.70
N MET A 12 -15.07 -21.47 10.65
CA MET A 12 -15.72 -21.62 9.35
C MET A 12 -16.90 -22.60 9.41
N ASP A 13 -16.80 -23.68 10.18
CA ASP A 13 -17.87 -24.65 10.35
C ASP A 13 -19.08 -24.05 11.07
N ILE A 14 -18.88 -23.21 12.09
CA ILE A 14 -19.96 -22.47 12.74
C ILE A 14 -20.72 -21.59 11.74
N LEU A 15 -20.00 -20.88 10.86
CA LEU A 15 -20.63 -20.04 9.83
C LEU A 15 -21.45 -20.87 8.83
N ARG A 16 -20.92 -22.01 8.41
CA ARG A 16 -21.59 -22.94 7.49
C ARG A 16 -22.83 -23.55 8.12
N GLU A 17 -22.78 -23.98 9.37
CA GLU A 17 -23.92 -24.56 10.07
C GLU A 17 -25.05 -23.55 10.28
N ARG A 18 -24.71 -22.29 10.60
CA ARG A 18 -25.70 -21.24 10.89
C ARG A 18 -26.31 -20.63 9.64
N MET A 19 -25.51 -20.44 8.60
CA MET A 19 -25.95 -19.78 7.39
C MET A 19 -26.31 -20.78 6.28
N GLY A 20 -25.78 -21.99 6.30
CA GLY A 20 -25.97 -22.96 5.20
C GLY A 20 -25.17 -22.60 3.95
N ILE A 21 -23.98 -22.01 4.14
CA ILE A 21 -23.08 -21.56 3.07
C ILE A 21 -21.95 -22.57 2.77
N GLY A 22 -21.28 -22.38 1.64
CA GLY A 22 -20.10 -23.16 1.29
C GLY A 22 -18.86 -22.81 2.13
N TYR A 23 -17.84 -23.67 2.12
CA TYR A 23 -16.56 -23.38 2.79
C TYR A 23 -15.84 -22.15 2.21
N GLU A 24 -15.98 -21.91 0.92
CA GLU A 24 -15.37 -20.77 0.23
C GLU A 24 -15.97 -19.45 0.74
N GLU A 25 -17.30 -19.36 0.78
CA GLU A 25 -18.04 -18.20 1.29
C GLU A 25 -17.76 -17.99 2.79
N ALA A 26 -17.71 -19.06 3.57
CA ALA A 26 -17.37 -18.99 4.99
C ALA A 26 -15.94 -18.47 5.21
N ARG A 27 -14.98 -18.91 4.38
CA ARG A 27 -13.59 -18.41 4.41
C ARG A 27 -13.53 -16.93 4.05
N ALA A 28 -14.24 -16.52 3.00
CA ALA A 28 -14.29 -15.14 2.56
C ALA A 28 -14.85 -14.22 3.67
N ALA A 29 -15.99 -14.59 4.25
CA ALA A 29 -16.63 -13.84 5.34
C ALA A 29 -15.74 -13.76 6.58
N LEU A 30 -15.09 -14.87 6.97
CA LEU A 30 -14.19 -14.91 8.13
C LEU A 30 -12.92 -14.07 7.90
N ASN A 31 -12.38 -14.06 6.68
CA ASN A 31 -11.24 -13.23 6.31
C ASN A 31 -11.60 -11.73 6.32
N SER A 32 -12.76 -11.37 5.74
CA SER A 32 -13.29 -10.00 5.78
C SER A 32 -13.53 -9.52 7.22
N ALA A 33 -13.98 -10.42 8.09
CA ALA A 33 -14.19 -10.16 9.51
C ALA A 33 -12.91 -10.27 10.36
N GLN A 34 -11.74 -10.44 9.76
CA GLN A 34 -10.44 -10.55 10.44
C GLN A 34 -10.43 -11.65 11.53
N GLY A 35 -11.13 -12.76 11.28
CA GLY A 35 -11.18 -13.91 12.19
C GLY A 35 -12.21 -13.82 13.32
N ASP A 36 -13.07 -12.80 13.32
CA ASP A 36 -14.20 -12.64 14.24
C ASP A 36 -15.48 -13.30 13.67
N VAL A 37 -15.99 -14.32 14.36
CA VAL A 37 -17.16 -15.10 13.92
C VAL A 37 -18.45 -14.28 13.99
N ILE A 38 -18.60 -13.41 14.99
CA ILE A 38 -19.82 -12.62 15.18
C ILE A 38 -19.93 -11.57 14.09
N LYS A 39 -18.82 -10.89 13.76
CA LYS A 39 -18.78 -9.94 12.64
C LYS A 39 -19.02 -10.62 11.29
N ALA A 40 -18.48 -11.81 11.09
CA ALA A 40 -18.73 -12.59 9.87
C ALA A 40 -20.22 -12.97 9.73
N LEU A 41 -20.89 -13.33 10.82
CA LEU A 41 -22.34 -13.58 10.85
C LEU A 41 -23.14 -12.34 10.48
N ASP A 42 -22.85 -11.19 11.08
CA ASP A 42 -23.54 -9.93 10.78
C ASP A 42 -23.37 -9.52 9.31
N CYS A 43 -22.15 -9.65 8.75
CA CYS A 43 -21.91 -9.41 7.32
C CYS A 43 -22.74 -10.35 6.43
N LEU A 44 -22.73 -11.66 6.70
CA LEU A 44 -23.48 -12.65 5.93
C LEU A 44 -25.01 -12.46 6.03
N GLU A 45 -25.51 -11.96 7.16
CA GLU A 45 -26.92 -11.63 7.34
C GLU A 45 -27.31 -10.40 6.49
N ARG A 46 -26.50 -9.35 6.51
CA ARG A 46 -26.70 -8.14 5.71
C ARG A 46 -26.69 -8.44 4.21
N ASP A 47 -25.75 -9.26 3.74
CA ASP A 47 -25.65 -9.66 2.33
C ASP A 47 -26.87 -10.47 1.84
N ARG A 48 -27.54 -11.22 2.72
CA ARG A 48 -28.78 -11.95 2.36
C ARG A 48 -30.00 -11.04 2.25
N HIS A 49 -30.04 -10.00 3.06
CA HIS A 49 -31.12 -9.01 3.04
C HIS A 49 -31.00 -8.05 1.84
N GLU A 50 -29.79 -7.75 1.39
CA GLU A 50 -29.52 -7.08 0.11
C GLU A 50 -29.30 -8.11 -1.01
N HIS A 51 -30.37 -8.78 -1.46
CA HIS A 51 -30.33 -9.56 -2.71
C HIS A 51 -29.75 -8.69 -3.84
N ASP A 52 -28.50 -8.97 -4.25
CA ASP A 52 -28.01 -9.09 -5.64
C ASP A 52 -26.54 -8.70 -5.86
N ARG A 53 -25.70 -8.47 -4.83
CA ARG A 53 -24.27 -8.19 -5.07
C ARG A 53 -23.39 -8.82 -4.01
N ILE A 54 -22.48 -9.69 -4.42
CA ILE A 54 -21.29 -10.08 -3.65
C ILE A 54 -20.45 -8.79 -3.46
N LYS A 55 -20.81 -7.98 -2.47
CA LYS A 55 -19.96 -6.89 -1.99
C LYS A 55 -19.06 -7.51 -0.94
N ILE A 56 -17.80 -7.70 -1.31
CA ILE A 56 -16.72 -7.99 -0.38
C ILE A 56 -16.86 -6.97 0.77
N CYS A 57 -17.21 -7.44 1.98
CA CYS A 57 -17.25 -6.64 3.21
C CYS A 57 -15.84 -6.12 3.51
N GLU A 58 -15.42 -5.06 2.83
CA GLU A 58 -14.55 -4.07 3.42
C GLU A 58 -15.48 -3.19 4.26
N GLU A 59 -15.66 -3.55 5.54
CA GLU A 59 -15.97 -2.55 6.58
C GLU A 59 -14.74 -1.65 6.72
N ILE A 60 -14.47 -0.89 5.68
CA ILE A 60 -13.92 0.42 5.87
C ILE A 60 -15.15 1.23 6.28
N PRO A 61 -15.27 1.71 7.55
CA PRO A 61 -16.37 2.58 7.93
C PRO A 61 -16.48 3.71 6.89
N ASP A 62 -17.65 4.25 6.55
CA ASP A 62 -17.79 5.26 5.47
C ASP A 62 -16.77 6.42 5.57
N ARG A 63 -16.35 6.80 6.79
CA ARG A 63 -15.25 7.77 7.00
C ARG A 63 -13.86 7.28 6.60
N GLY A 64 -13.63 5.98 6.71
CA GLY A 64 -12.41 5.33 6.27
C GLY A 64 -12.33 5.21 4.76
N GLN A 65 -13.43 5.13 4.00
CA GLN A 65 -13.34 4.96 2.54
C GLN A 65 -12.71 6.19 1.92
N GLU A 66 -13.11 7.38 2.37
CA GLU A 66 -12.47 8.64 1.99
C GLU A 66 -10.98 8.68 2.36
N LEU A 67 -10.60 8.14 3.52
CA LEU A 67 -9.20 8.04 3.94
C LEU A 67 -8.44 7.02 3.09
N TRP A 68 -9.03 5.87 2.75
CA TRP A 68 -8.44 4.85 1.91
C TRP A 68 -8.26 5.32 0.47
N ASP A 69 -9.23 6.04 -0.09
CA ASP A 69 -9.11 6.67 -1.41
C ASP A 69 -8.04 7.75 -1.41
N SER A 70 -7.97 8.57 -0.34
CA SER A 70 -6.90 9.56 -0.15
C SER A 70 -5.53 8.89 -0.02
N LEU A 71 -5.44 7.78 0.70
CA LEU A 71 -4.22 6.97 0.83
C LEU A 71 -3.82 6.34 -0.50
N LYS A 72 -4.78 5.81 -1.26
CA LYS A 72 -4.56 5.20 -2.57
C LYS A 72 -4.05 6.24 -3.59
N ALA A 73 -4.61 7.44 -3.56
CA ALA A 73 -4.12 8.58 -4.32
C ALA A 73 -2.68 8.94 -3.93
N LYS A 74 -2.39 9.06 -2.63
CA LYS A 74 -1.03 9.31 -2.11
C LYS A 74 -0.03 8.19 -2.45
N MET A 75 -0.46 6.93 -2.42
CA MET A 75 0.38 5.78 -2.77
C MET A 75 0.79 5.80 -4.25
N LYS A 76 -0.11 6.25 -5.13
CA LYS A 76 0.17 6.44 -6.55
C LYS A 76 1.20 7.56 -6.79
N GLU A 77 1.10 8.65 -6.04
CA GLU A 77 2.08 9.74 -6.03
C GLU A 77 3.44 9.27 -5.49
N PHE A 78 3.42 8.51 -4.40
CA PHE A 78 4.60 7.97 -3.73
C PHE A 78 5.47 7.10 -4.65
N ASN A 79 4.86 6.34 -5.57
CA ASN A 79 5.61 5.53 -6.54
C ASN A 79 6.47 6.38 -7.49
N ARG A 80 6.16 7.66 -7.67
CA ARG A 80 6.89 8.58 -8.54
C ARG A 80 7.92 9.44 -7.80
N THR A 81 7.89 9.46 -6.47
CA THR A 81 8.83 10.22 -5.66
C THR A 81 10.22 9.59 -5.71
N LYS A 82 11.23 10.42 -5.95
CA LYS A 82 12.64 10.02 -5.94
C LYS A 82 13.41 10.79 -4.88
N ILE A 83 14.33 10.11 -4.24
CA ILE A 83 15.24 10.62 -3.22
C ILE A 83 16.62 10.62 -3.84
N ASN A 84 17.23 11.79 -3.95
CA ASN A 84 18.55 12.00 -4.53
C ASN A 84 19.54 12.37 -3.42
N LEU A 85 20.66 11.68 -3.39
CA LEU A 85 21.77 11.93 -2.48
C LEU A 85 22.87 12.64 -3.27
N LYS A 86 23.14 13.90 -2.92
CA LYS A 86 24.16 14.73 -3.56
C LYS A 86 25.42 14.84 -2.71
N ARG A 87 26.56 14.97 -3.38
CA ARG A 87 27.84 15.36 -2.81
C ARG A 87 28.48 16.34 -3.79
N ASN A 88 28.86 17.54 -3.33
CA ASN A 88 29.52 18.57 -4.16
C ASN A 88 28.81 18.80 -5.51
N ASP A 89 27.52 19.16 -5.46
CA ASP A 89 26.65 19.39 -6.63
C ASP A 89 26.38 18.19 -7.57
N THR A 90 26.95 17.01 -7.29
CA THR A 90 26.73 15.80 -8.10
C THR A 90 25.84 14.81 -7.37
N THR A 91 24.80 14.31 -8.04
CA THR A 91 23.95 13.22 -7.52
C THR A 91 24.74 11.92 -7.54
N VAL A 92 25.04 11.40 -6.34
CA VAL A 92 25.80 10.15 -6.14
C VAL A 92 24.87 8.94 -6.13
N LEU A 93 23.64 9.11 -5.64
CA LEU A 93 22.66 8.02 -5.55
C LEU A 93 21.25 8.57 -5.77
N SER A 94 20.45 7.86 -6.58
CA SER A 94 19.04 8.16 -6.80
C SER A 94 18.21 6.92 -6.49
N LEU A 95 17.28 7.02 -5.53
CA LEU A 95 16.43 5.93 -5.07
C LEU A 95 14.96 6.34 -5.17
N SER A 96 14.07 5.43 -5.57
CA SER A 96 12.63 5.68 -5.46
C SER A 96 12.16 5.58 -4.01
N ALA A 97 11.13 6.33 -3.65
CA ALA A 97 10.55 6.28 -2.30
C ALA A 97 10.09 4.87 -1.87
N PRO A 98 9.41 4.05 -2.71
CA PRO A 98 9.09 2.66 -2.34
C PRO A 98 10.33 1.80 -2.06
N LEU A 99 11.43 2.04 -2.79
CA LEU A 99 12.68 1.35 -2.52
C LEU A 99 13.28 1.76 -1.17
N GLY A 100 13.21 3.05 -0.81
CA GLY A 100 13.63 3.55 0.50
C GLY A 100 12.88 2.88 1.66
N VAL A 101 11.56 2.73 1.54
CA VAL A 101 10.73 2.05 2.54
C VAL A 101 11.09 0.56 2.65
N ALA A 102 11.29 -0.12 1.52
CA ALA A 102 11.69 -1.53 1.50
C ALA A 102 13.05 -1.76 2.17
N LEU A 103 14.02 -0.86 1.95
CA LEU A 103 15.32 -0.90 2.61
C LEU A 103 15.20 -0.66 4.12
N ALA A 104 14.41 0.34 4.53
CA ALA A 104 14.16 0.61 5.95
C ALA A 104 13.52 -0.60 6.65
N TYR A 105 12.52 -1.22 6.02
CA TYR A 105 11.89 -2.44 6.54
C TYR A 105 12.88 -3.61 6.65
N SER A 106 13.77 -3.77 5.66
CA SER A 106 14.80 -4.82 5.67
C SER A 106 15.81 -4.62 6.81
N VAL A 107 16.26 -3.38 7.02
CA VAL A 107 17.14 -3.00 8.14
C VAL A 107 16.45 -3.21 9.49
N TRP A 108 15.16 -2.88 9.57
CA TRP A 108 14.38 -3.12 10.78
C TRP A 108 14.24 -4.61 11.09
N ARG A 109 13.94 -5.44 10.09
CA ARG A 109 13.71 -6.89 10.24
C ARG A 109 14.98 -7.67 10.61
N LYS A 110 16.15 -7.28 10.11
CA LYS A 110 17.42 -8.03 10.32
C LYS A 110 18.42 -7.23 11.17
N PRO A 111 18.74 -7.67 12.40
CA PRO A 111 19.67 -6.97 13.28
C PRO A 111 21.06 -6.73 12.67
N SER A 112 21.57 -7.67 11.87
CA SER A 112 22.88 -7.56 11.21
C SER A 112 22.98 -6.38 10.24
N LEU A 113 21.87 -6.02 9.57
CA LEU A 113 21.84 -4.88 8.65
C LEU A 113 21.83 -3.52 9.37
N ARG A 114 21.41 -3.48 10.65
CA ARG A 114 21.41 -2.24 11.43
C ARG A 114 22.81 -1.69 11.66
N MET A 115 23.79 -2.58 11.87
CA MET A 115 25.20 -2.18 12.01
C MET A 115 25.73 -1.53 10.74
N VAL A 116 25.42 -2.13 9.57
CA VAL A 116 25.78 -1.56 8.27
C VAL A 116 25.15 -0.19 8.08
N ALA A 117 23.87 -0.04 8.44
CA ALA A 117 23.16 1.23 8.37
C ALA A 117 23.79 2.31 9.26
N LEU A 118 24.17 1.98 10.50
CA LEU A 118 24.83 2.90 11.42
C LEU A 118 26.18 3.37 10.88
N VAL A 119 27.03 2.44 10.42
CA VAL A 119 28.34 2.77 9.83
C VAL A 119 28.16 3.65 8.59
N GLY A 120 27.20 3.30 7.72
CA GLY A 120 26.86 4.10 6.55
C GLY A 120 26.41 5.52 6.91
N ALA A 121 25.56 5.67 7.93
CA ALA A 121 25.09 6.97 8.39
C ALA A 121 26.22 7.85 8.94
N VAL A 122 27.12 7.28 9.74
CA VAL A 122 28.31 8.00 10.23
C VAL A 122 29.20 8.42 9.06
N GLY A 123 29.47 7.51 8.11
CA GLY A 123 30.25 7.82 6.91
C GLY A 123 29.60 8.92 6.07
N ALA A 124 28.27 8.95 5.99
CA ALA A 124 27.53 9.97 5.27
C ALA A 124 27.63 11.35 5.94
N ALA A 125 27.48 11.41 7.27
CA ALA A 125 27.60 12.64 8.04
C ALA A 125 28.98 13.30 7.89
N LEU A 126 30.05 12.49 7.98
CA LEU A 126 31.43 13.00 7.83
C LEU A 126 31.72 13.54 6.42
N ASN A 127 31.06 12.99 5.41
CA ASN A 127 31.24 13.38 4.01
C ASN A 127 30.25 14.44 3.52
N HIS A 128 29.47 15.05 4.40
CA HIS A 128 28.54 16.14 4.07
C HIS A 128 27.63 15.81 2.87
N PHE A 129 27.06 14.61 2.86
CA PHE A 129 26.04 14.30 1.86
C PHE A 129 24.76 15.10 2.14
N HIS A 130 24.18 15.66 1.08
CA HIS A 130 22.91 16.38 1.15
C HIS A 130 21.81 15.52 0.52
N LEU A 131 20.66 15.48 1.18
CA LEU A 131 19.48 14.76 0.72
C LEU A 131 18.53 15.74 0.04
N GLU A 132 18.17 15.47 -1.21
CA GLU A 132 17.12 16.18 -1.92
C GLU A 132 15.98 15.22 -2.26
N ILE A 133 14.76 15.70 -2.16
CA ILE A 133 13.57 14.93 -2.53
C ILE A 133 13.00 15.57 -3.78
N ASP A 134 13.12 14.87 -4.90
CA ASP A 134 12.47 15.26 -6.14
C ASP A 134 11.15 14.50 -6.25
N THR A 135 10.05 15.22 -6.05
CA THR A 135 8.75 14.75 -6.52
C THR A 135 8.76 14.93 -8.03
N VAL A 136 8.57 13.85 -8.80
CA VAL A 136 8.45 13.93 -10.27
C VAL A 136 7.13 14.63 -10.60
N ASP A 137 7.14 15.96 -10.51
CA ASP A 137 6.27 16.86 -11.25
C ASP A 137 7.17 17.77 -12.09
N LYS A 138 7.71 17.17 -13.14
CA LYS A 138 7.97 17.91 -14.37
C LYS A 138 7.16 17.18 -15.43
N PRO A 139 6.06 17.75 -15.96
CA PRO A 139 5.71 17.41 -17.33
C PRO A 139 6.94 17.75 -18.15
N SER A 140 7.63 16.74 -18.66
CA SER A 140 8.50 16.95 -19.80
C SER A 140 7.59 17.51 -20.88
N ILE A 141 7.65 18.83 -21.09
CA ILE A 141 7.19 19.42 -22.33
C ILE A 141 8.05 18.74 -23.38
N TYR A 142 7.51 17.73 -24.04
CA TYR A 142 7.93 17.40 -25.39
C TYR A 142 7.66 18.68 -26.16
N THR A 143 8.71 19.44 -26.47
CA THR A 143 8.65 20.38 -27.57
C THR A 143 8.40 19.52 -28.79
N ASP A 144 7.13 19.48 -29.20
CA ASP A 144 6.72 19.12 -30.55
C ASP A 144 6.99 20.35 -31.42
N ASP A 145 8.27 20.65 -31.64
CA ASP A 145 8.72 21.67 -32.57
C ASP A 145 9.08 21.01 -33.90
N GLY A 146 8.05 20.61 -34.63
CA GLY A 146 8.26 20.09 -35.98
C GLY A 146 6.99 19.77 -36.70
N TYR A 147 6.22 20.77 -37.11
CA TYR A 147 5.60 20.90 -38.44
C TYR A 147 4.83 22.23 -38.51
N ASN A 148 5.55 23.33 -38.65
CA ASN A 148 4.95 24.57 -39.16
C ASN A 148 4.92 24.43 -40.70
N PHE A 149 3.83 23.89 -41.23
CA PHE A 149 3.52 24.04 -42.65
C PHE A 149 3.14 25.51 -42.85
N ALA A 150 4.11 26.30 -43.30
CA ALA A 150 3.85 27.65 -43.77
C ALA A 150 2.83 27.55 -44.92
N ALA A 151 1.57 27.87 -44.60
CA ALA A 151 0.63 28.31 -45.60
C ALA A 151 1.13 29.67 -46.09
N SER A 152 1.90 29.66 -47.18
CA SER A 152 2.02 30.82 -48.05
C SER A 152 0.81 30.83 -48.97
N GLU A 153 -0.19 31.63 -48.60
CA GLU A 153 -1.07 32.29 -49.57
C GLU A 153 -0.22 33.22 -50.44
N ASP A 154 -0.19 32.93 -51.75
CA ASP A 154 -0.33 33.88 -52.87
C ASP A 154 -0.28 33.12 -54.21
#